data_AF-A0A2E1Q5U6-F1
#
_entry.id   AF-A0A2E1Q5U6-F1
#
_cell.length_a   1.000
_cell.length_b   1.000
_cell.length_c   1.000
_cell.angle_alpha   90.00
_cell.angle_beta   90.00
_cell.angle_gamma   90.00
#
_symmetry.space_group_name_H-M   'P 1'
#
loop_
_entity.id
_entity.type
_entity.pdbx_description
1 polymer ?
#
loop_
_entity_poly.entity_id
_entity_poly.type
_entity_poly.pdbx_seq_one_letter_code
_entity_poly.pdbx_strand_id
1 'polypeptide(L)'
;MRKLLLVGLMIFAPNLFATVNLEDVDAALRSEEGLKVEIHGADHDSNLYVIAVRGDNFFDAIQIPFVADYNSINYREVKKIIAGLHRHDFVRIRGQINGKINTPQAHILVKSIEVLSDYDGGFGEHPPYEHNTQLPRDLQNKSQAIFKVHAVVPSGPLMILEYGDVNVPVIVPVELTSQIAGLYRGDKVEMQYELARSPKSPSHLVMKSLRVLDALVEQHGTPIHHCGELVMFPKSPQVKFNVFAIKKDIGDNLFRTYTLINFDDVDLFLAFRAKAQKAWDAQVSTAVRGRNYYINDKIEACATGKVNMIDPTQANPQIVIERLEDLNFRALP
;
A
#
# COMPACT_ATOMS: atom_id res chain seq x y z
N MET A 1 23.42 -6.21 20.75
CA MET A 1 22.15 -6.17 20.01
C MET A 1 22.29 -7.01 18.75
N ARG A 2 21.80 -8.25 18.75
CA ARG A 2 21.80 -9.12 17.57
C ARG A 2 20.62 -8.70 16.68
N LYS A 3 20.90 -8.22 15.46
CA LYS A 3 19.91 -8.13 14.39
C LYS A 3 19.53 -9.57 13.99
N LEU A 4 18.47 -10.11 14.59
CA LEU A 4 17.86 -11.34 14.09
C LEU A 4 16.90 -10.97 12.97
N LEU A 5 17.40 -11.06 11.74
CA LEU A 5 16.61 -10.97 10.51
C LEU A 5 15.94 -12.33 10.30
N LEU A 6 14.75 -12.55 10.87
CA LEU A 6 14.00 -13.79 10.59
C LEU A 6 13.22 -13.63 9.28
N VAL A 7 13.93 -13.85 8.16
CA VAL A 7 13.40 -13.98 6.78
C VAL A 7 12.66 -15.33 6.56
N GLY A 8 12.35 -16.07 7.63
CA GLY A 8 12.05 -17.49 7.58
C GLY A 8 10.63 -17.94 7.19
N LEU A 9 9.76 -17.07 6.67
CA LEU A 9 8.40 -17.49 6.29
C LEU A 9 7.85 -16.82 5.02
N MET A 10 8.74 -16.35 4.13
CA MET A 10 8.37 -15.98 2.76
C MET A 10 8.77 -17.11 1.80
N ILE A 11 7.80 -17.77 1.18
CA ILE A 11 8.05 -18.66 0.05
C ILE A 11 7.99 -17.80 -1.22
N PHE A 12 9.11 -17.72 -1.93
CA PHE A 12 9.28 -16.89 -3.11
C PHE A 12 8.48 -17.47 -4.30
N ALA A 13 7.71 -16.62 -4.98
CA ALA A 13 7.29 -16.90 -6.35
C ALA A 13 8.55 -17.00 -7.24
N PRO A 14 8.54 -17.76 -8.35
CA PRO A 14 9.71 -17.90 -9.20
C PRO A 14 10.25 -16.52 -9.63
N ASN A 15 11.53 -16.27 -9.35
CA ASN A 15 12.21 -15.01 -9.66
C ASN A 15 12.31 -14.82 -11.18
N LEU A 16 12.07 -13.61 -11.67
CA LEU A 16 12.19 -13.29 -13.10
C LEU A 16 13.60 -12.82 -13.49
N PHE A 17 14.37 -12.22 -12.57
CA PHE A 17 15.68 -11.62 -12.85
C PHE A 17 16.65 -11.75 -11.68
N ALA A 18 17.95 -11.87 -11.97
CA ALA A 18 19.01 -11.87 -10.95
C ALA A 18 19.19 -10.48 -10.29
N THR A 19 18.98 -9.41 -11.07
CA THR A 19 18.89 -8.01 -10.62
C THR A 19 17.84 -7.31 -11.47
N VAL A 20 16.86 -6.62 -10.89
CA VAL A 20 15.82 -5.95 -11.70
C VAL A 20 16.34 -4.60 -12.21
N ASN A 21 16.31 -4.39 -13.52
CA ASN A 21 16.50 -3.06 -14.11
C ASN A 21 15.40 -2.76 -15.15
N LEU A 22 15.24 -1.48 -15.51
CA LEU A 22 14.18 -1.04 -16.43
C LEU A 22 14.38 -1.52 -17.87
N GLU A 23 15.62 -1.77 -18.30
CA GLU A 23 15.92 -2.21 -19.67
C GLU A 23 15.44 -3.65 -19.89
N ASP A 24 15.71 -4.53 -18.93
CA ASP A 24 15.24 -5.92 -18.95
C ASP A 24 13.72 -6.00 -18.89
N VAL A 25 13.09 -5.12 -18.10
CA VAL A 25 11.63 -5.01 -18.04
C VAL A 25 11.05 -4.56 -19.39
N ASP A 26 11.63 -3.53 -20.03
CA ASP A 26 11.17 -3.06 -21.34
C ASP A 26 11.37 -4.14 -22.43
N ALA A 27 12.47 -4.88 -22.40
CA ALA A 27 12.72 -6.00 -23.30
C ALA A 27 11.68 -7.12 -23.13
N ALA A 28 11.39 -7.51 -21.88
CA ALA A 28 10.37 -8.52 -21.59
C ALA A 28 8.97 -8.09 -22.06
N LEU A 29 8.60 -6.82 -21.84
CA LEU A 29 7.32 -6.25 -22.30
C LEU A 29 7.17 -6.27 -23.83
N ARG A 30 8.27 -6.14 -24.57
CA ARG A 30 8.27 -6.12 -26.05
C ARG A 30 8.37 -7.51 -26.68
N SER A 31 8.77 -8.52 -25.91
CA SER A 31 8.89 -9.90 -26.37
C SER A 31 7.54 -10.49 -26.79
N GLU A 32 7.59 -11.64 -27.48
CA GLU A 32 6.37 -12.40 -27.82
C GLU A 32 5.69 -12.99 -26.58
N GLU A 33 6.48 -13.48 -25.62
CA GLU A 33 6.02 -14.06 -24.36
C GLU A 33 5.38 -13.04 -23.40
N GLY A 34 5.78 -11.78 -23.51
CA GLY A 34 5.41 -10.70 -22.61
C GLY A 34 6.01 -10.83 -21.21
N LEU A 35 5.79 -9.80 -20.39
CA LEU A 35 6.19 -9.79 -18.98
C LEU A 35 5.11 -10.48 -18.14
N LYS A 36 5.46 -11.58 -17.48
CA LYS A 36 4.60 -12.23 -16.47
C LYS A 36 4.88 -11.60 -15.10
N VAL A 37 3.86 -11.05 -14.46
CA VAL A 37 4.04 -10.26 -13.23
C VAL A 37 2.78 -10.25 -12.37
N GLU A 38 2.98 -9.98 -11.08
CA GLU A 38 1.92 -9.79 -10.10
C GLU A 38 1.47 -8.31 -10.04
N ILE A 39 0.17 -8.07 -9.98
CA ILE A 39 -0.39 -6.74 -9.69
C ILE A 39 -0.09 -6.37 -8.24
N HIS A 40 0.70 -5.31 -8.04
CA HIS A 40 1.09 -4.84 -6.72
C HIS A 40 0.02 -3.95 -6.06
N GLY A 41 -0.65 -3.14 -6.88
CA GLY A 41 -1.73 -2.26 -6.45
C GLY A 41 -2.74 -2.06 -7.57
N ALA A 42 -4.02 -2.09 -7.19
CA ALA A 42 -5.16 -1.78 -8.04
C ALA A 42 -6.12 -0.92 -7.22
N ASP A 43 -6.23 0.35 -7.57
CA ASP A 43 -7.13 1.33 -6.95
C ASP A 43 -8.10 1.80 -8.04
N HIS A 44 -9.29 1.22 -8.02
CA HIS A 44 -10.29 1.40 -9.07
C HIS A 44 -10.88 2.81 -9.08
N ASP A 45 -11.00 3.44 -7.91
CA ASP A 45 -11.58 4.78 -7.78
C ASP A 45 -10.67 5.84 -8.38
N SER A 46 -9.37 5.73 -8.13
CA SER A 46 -8.37 6.63 -8.70
C SER A 46 -7.82 6.18 -10.06
N ASN A 47 -8.20 4.99 -10.53
CA ASN A 47 -7.64 4.32 -11.71
C ASN A 47 -6.11 4.20 -11.66
N LEU A 48 -5.57 3.90 -10.47
CA LEU A 48 -4.14 3.69 -10.26
C LEU A 48 -3.83 2.20 -10.21
N TYR A 49 -2.99 1.77 -11.15
CA TYR A 49 -2.55 0.37 -11.24
C TYR A 49 -1.03 0.32 -11.32
N VAL A 50 -0.46 -0.55 -10.49
CA VAL A 50 0.99 -0.68 -10.32
C VAL A 50 1.36 -2.15 -10.32
N ILE A 51 2.37 -2.52 -11.10
CA ILE A 51 3.02 -3.83 -11.01
C ILE A 51 4.27 -3.73 -10.13
N ALA A 52 4.65 -4.84 -9.51
CA ALA A 52 5.96 -4.99 -8.89
C ALA A 52 6.74 -6.07 -9.64
N VAL A 53 7.82 -5.65 -10.31
CA VAL A 53 8.79 -6.59 -10.87
C VAL A 53 9.85 -6.84 -9.81
N ARG A 54 10.05 -8.11 -9.43
CA ARG A 54 10.97 -8.51 -8.36
C ARG A 54 12.17 -9.28 -8.90
N GLY A 55 13.31 -9.06 -8.25
CA GLY A 55 14.56 -9.77 -8.49
C GLY A 55 14.69 -10.97 -7.57
N ASP A 56 15.91 -11.40 -7.33
CA ASP A 56 16.18 -12.55 -6.47
C ASP A 56 15.88 -12.29 -4.97
N ASN A 57 15.92 -11.03 -4.56
CA ASN A 57 15.60 -10.61 -3.20
C ASN A 57 14.19 -10.01 -3.16
N PHE A 58 13.41 -10.35 -2.12
CA PHE A 58 12.08 -9.76 -1.90
C PHE A 58 12.09 -8.22 -1.91
N PHE A 59 13.14 -7.62 -1.36
CA PHE A 59 13.31 -6.17 -1.29
C PHE A 59 13.91 -5.57 -2.57
N ASP A 60 14.42 -6.39 -3.49
CA ASP A 60 14.85 -5.95 -4.82
C ASP A 60 13.64 -5.96 -5.75
N ALA A 61 12.96 -4.82 -5.85
CA ALA A 61 11.77 -4.69 -6.66
C ALA A 61 11.65 -3.30 -7.28
N ILE A 62 11.20 -3.25 -8.54
CA ILE A 62 10.80 -2.02 -9.21
C ILE A 62 9.27 -1.99 -9.27
N GLN A 63 8.70 -0.89 -8.78
CA GLN A 63 7.27 -0.61 -8.90
C GLN A 63 7.03 0.33 -10.08
N ILE A 64 6.23 -0.11 -11.05
CA ILE A 64 5.99 0.65 -12.28
C ILE A 64 4.48 0.81 -12.49
N PRO A 65 3.97 2.05 -12.51
CA PRO A 65 2.59 2.33 -12.90
C PRO A 65 2.36 1.93 -14.36
N PHE A 66 1.14 1.50 -14.68
CA PHE A 66 0.80 1.13 -16.05
C PHE A 66 -0.58 1.64 -16.44
N VAL A 67 -0.75 1.90 -17.73
CA VAL A 67 -2.00 2.37 -18.34
C VAL A 67 -2.19 1.71 -19.69
N ALA A 68 -3.44 1.63 -20.16
CA ALA A 68 -3.72 1.19 -21.53
C ALA A 68 -3.08 2.16 -22.54
N ASP A 69 -2.38 1.62 -23.54
CA ASP A 69 -1.81 2.41 -24.64
C ASP A 69 -2.92 3.01 -25.49
N TYR A 70 -3.08 4.34 -25.40
CA TYR A 70 -4.12 5.09 -26.11
C TYR A 70 -3.95 5.09 -27.64
N ASN A 71 -2.78 4.72 -28.14
CA ASN A 71 -2.53 4.56 -29.57
C ASN A 71 -2.71 3.11 -30.05
N SER A 72 -2.95 2.16 -29.15
CA SER A 72 -3.16 0.75 -29.51
C SER A 72 -4.57 0.53 -30.05
N ILE A 73 -4.69 -0.31 -31.08
CA ILE A 73 -5.98 -0.78 -31.60
C ILE A 73 -6.82 -1.48 -30.53
N ASN A 74 -6.18 -2.07 -29.51
CA ASN A 74 -6.83 -2.81 -28.42
C ASN A 74 -7.09 -1.92 -27.19
N TYR A 75 -6.93 -0.60 -27.27
CA TYR A 75 -7.03 0.32 -26.13
C TYR A 75 -8.28 0.08 -25.25
N ARG A 76 -9.46 -0.05 -25.87
CA ARG A 76 -10.73 -0.21 -25.13
C ARG A 76 -10.81 -1.54 -24.39
N GLU A 77 -10.34 -2.61 -25.01
CA GLU A 77 -10.33 -3.96 -24.41
C GLU A 77 -9.33 -4.02 -23.26
N VAL A 78 -8.09 -3.58 -23.49
CA VAL A 78 -7.05 -3.50 -22.45
C VAL A 78 -7.55 -2.65 -21.27
N LYS A 79 -8.13 -1.49 -21.53
CA LYS A 79 -8.68 -0.63 -20.47
C LYS A 79 -9.76 -1.34 -19.65
N LYS A 80 -10.63 -2.11 -20.29
CA LYS A 80 -11.67 -2.89 -19.61
C LYS A 80 -11.07 -3.98 -18.72
N ILE A 81 -10.05 -4.69 -19.20
CA ILE A 81 -9.35 -5.72 -18.41
C ILE A 81 -8.67 -5.07 -17.21
N ILE A 82 -7.91 -3.98 -17.43
CA ILE A 82 -7.23 -3.24 -16.36
C ILE A 82 -8.21 -2.80 -15.26
N ALA A 83 -9.40 -2.31 -15.64
CA ALA A 83 -10.42 -1.88 -14.68
C ALA A 83 -10.94 -3.01 -13.77
N GLY A 84 -10.78 -4.27 -14.15
CA GLY A 84 -11.19 -5.44 -13.38
C GLY A 84 -10.05 -6.14 -12.61
N LEU A 85 -8.81 -5.65 -12.70
CA LEU A 85 -7.67 -6.25 -12.02
C LEU A 85 -7.73 -6.00 -10.51
N HIS A 86 -7.39 -7.00 -9.74
CA HIS A 86 -7.22 -6.92 -8.29
C HIS A 86 -5.74 -7.03 -7.92
N ARG A 87 -5.43 -6.58 -6.70
CA ARG A 87 -4.11 -6.81 -6.12
C ARG A 87 -3.83 -8.31 -6.01
N HIS A 88 -2.61 -8.70 -6.36
CA HIS A 88 -2.12 -10.08 -6.43
C HIS A 88 -2.63 -10.92 -7.62
N ASP A 89 -3.45 -10.37 -8.51
CA ASP A 89 -3.71 -11.03 -9.80
C ASP A 89 -2.39 -11.24 -10.54
N PHE A 90 -2.24 -12.40 -11.16
CA PHE A 90 -1.07 -12.72 -11.96
C PHE A 90 -1.41 -12.51 -13.43
N VAL A 91 -0.63 -11.67 -14.10
CA VAL A 91 -0.93 -11.22 -15.46
C VAL A 91 0.27 -11.40 -16.39
N ARG A 92 -0.01 -11.52 -17.68
CA ARG A 92 0.96 -11.36 -18.77
C ARG A 92 0.69 -10.03 -19.46
N ILE A 93 1.69 -9.16 -19.52
CA ILE A 93 1.59 -7.82 -20.11
C ILE A 93 2.53 -7.72 -21.31
N ARG A 94 2.05 -7.15 -22.42
CA ARG A 94 2.90 -6.68 -23.53
C ARG A 94 2.71 -5.19 -23.74
N GLY A 95 3.79 -4.51 -24.09
CA GLY A 95 3.79 -3.05 -24.19
C GLY A 95 5.19 -2.49 -24.29
N GLN A 96 5.37 -1.29 -23.75
CA GLN A 96 6.67 -0.63 -23.65
C GLN A 96 6.68 0.33 -22.46
N ILE A 97 7.86 0.55 -21.90
CA ILE A 97 8.08 1.64 -20.96
C ILE A 97 8.09 2.96 -21.73
N ASN A 98 7.40 3.96 -21.18
CA ASN A 98 7.37 5.32 -21.69
C ASN A 98 7.73 6.30 -20.56
N GLY A 99 8.91 6.91 -20.68
CA GLY A 99 9.38 7.97 -19.77
C GLY A 99 8.92 9.39 -20.14
N LYS A 100 8.10 9.54 -21.18
CA LYS A 100 7.59 10.82 -21.70
C LYS A 100 6.10 11.03 -21.44
N ILE A 101 5.45 10.18 -20.64
CA ILE A 101 4.13 10.55 -20.09
C ILE A 101 4.37 11.78 -19.21
N ASN A 102 3.41 12.73 -19.17
CA ASN A 102 3.50 14.02 -18.47
C ASN A 102 3.57 13.88 -16.93
N THR A 103 4.40 12.97 -16.43
CA THR A 103 4.62 12.59 -15.05
C THR A 103 6.11 12.31 -14.86
N PRO A 104 6.71 12.60 -13.70
CA PRO A 104 8.13 12.36 -13.49
C PRO A 104 8.53 10.87 -13.42
N GLN A 105 7.55 9.97 -13.25
CA GLN A 105 7.75 8.53 -13.21
C GLN A 105 7.45 7.89 -14.58
N ALA A 106 8.29 6.95 -15.01
CA ALA A 106 8.04 6.16 -16.20
C ALA A 106 6.81 5.25 -16.01
N HIS A 107 6.05 5.08 -17.08
CA HIS A 107 4.84 4.25 -17.09
C HIS A 107 4.95 3.17 -18.15
N ILE A 108 4.29 2.03 -17.94
CA ILE A 108 4.09 1.05 -19.00
C ILE A 108 2.85 1.43 -19.81
N LEU A 109 3.02 1.56 -21.12
CA LEU A 109 1.92 1.64 -22.07
C LEU A 109 1.56 0.21 -22.51
N VAL A 110 0.46 -0.30 -21.97
CA VAL A 110 0.00 -1.68 -22.19
C VAL A 110 -0.74 -1.80 -23.51
N LYS A 111 -0.23 -2.65 -24.39
CA LYS A 111 -0.85 -2.97 -25.70
C LYS A 111 -1.72 -4.21 -25.65
N SER A 112 -1.38 -5.17 -24.79
CA SER A 112 -2.19 -6.34 -24.48
C SER A 112 -1.95 -6.78 -23.03
N ILE A 113 -2.97 -7.35 -22.41
CA ILE A 113 -2.92 -7.91 -21.08
C ILE A 113 -3.78 -9.16 -21.03
N GLU A 114 -3.28 -10.19 -20.36
CA GLU A 114 -3.97 -11.46 -20.13
C GLU A 114 -3.89 -11.77 -18.64
N VAL A 115 -5.03 -12.08 -18.02
CA VAL A 115 -5.06 -12.54 -16.63
C VAL A 115 -4.77 -14.03 -16.63
N LEU A 116 -3.66 -14.42 -16.00
CA LEU A 116 -3.20 -15.81 -15.92
C LEU A 116 -3.81 -16.52 -14.72
N SER A 117 -4.02 -15.79 -13.62
CA SER A 117 -4.68 -16.27 -12.42
C SER A 117 -5.25 -15.10 -11.64
N ASP A 118 -6.50 -15.24 -11.19
CA ASP A 118 -7.11 -14.33 -10.22
C ASP A 118 -6.58 -14.62 -8.82
N TYR A 119 -6.59 -13.61 -7.96
CA TYR A 119 -6.36 -13.76 -6.53
C TYR A 119 -7.64 -13.46 -5.74
N ASP A 120 -8.17 -14.48 -5.05
CA ASP A 120 -9.38 -14.36 -4.22
C ASP A 120 -9.08 -14.12 -2.72
N GLY A 121 -7.81 -14.21 -2.31
CA GLY A 121 -7.39 -14.10 -0.91
C GLY A 121 -8.04 -15.09 0.07
N GLY A 122 -8.85 -16.03 -0.42
CA GLY A 122 -9.63 -16.98 0.36
C GLY A 122 -10.77 -16.38 1.20
N PHE A 123 -11.16 -15.13 0.97
CA PHE A 123 -12.29 -14.49 1.64
C PHE A 123 -13.31 -14.12 0.56
N GLY A 124 -14.55 -14.59 0.70
CA GLY A 124 -15.60 -14.47 -0.32
C GLY A 124 -16.01 -13.03 -0.62
N GLU A 125 -17.18 -12.86 -1.24
CA GLU A 125 -17.69 -11.53 -1.57
C GLU A 125 -18.01 -10.74 -0.29
N HIS A 126 -17.16 -9.75 0.01
CA HIS A 126 -17.42 -8.71 0.99
C HIS A 126 -17.77 -7.41 0.27
N PRO A 127 -18.67 -6.58 0.83
CA PRO A 127 -18.97 -5.29 0.25
C PRO A 127 -17.69 -4.44 0.16
N PRO A 128 -17.50 -3.67 -0.93
CA PRO A 128 -16.39 -2.76 -1.04
C PRO A 128 -16.48 -1.67 0.03
N TYR A 129 -15.33 -1.21 0.50
CA TYR A 129 -15.25 -0.02 1.34
C TYR A 129 -15.72 1.21 0.56
N GLU A 130 -16.67 1.95 1.11
CA GLU A 130 -17.15 3.19 0.51
C GLU A 130 -16.23 4.36 0.90
N HIS A 131 -15.57 4.94 -0.10
CA HIS A 131 -14.72 6.10 0.09
C HIS A 131 -15.54 7.37 0.32
N ASN A 132 -15.22 8.08 1.39
CA ASN A 132 -15.86 9.35 1.71
C ASN A 132 -15.18 10.54 0.99
N THR A 133 -13.92 10.39 0.62
CA THR A 133 -13.12 11.46 0.02
C THR A 133 -13.30 11.54 -1.49
N GLN A 134 -13.57 12.74 -2.02
CA GLN A 134 -13.83 12.97 -3.44
C GLN A 134 -12.79 13.90 -4.06
N LEU A 135 -11.88 13.35 -4.86
CA LEU A 135 -10.85 14.12 -5.58
C LEU A 135 -11.26 14.42 -7.03
N PRO A 136 -10.90 15.61 -7.58
CA PRO A 136 -10.17 16.71 -6.93
C PRO A 136 -11.05 17.63 -6.08
N ARG A 137 -12.37 17.39 -5.99
CA ARG A 137 -13.36 18.32 -5.40
C ARG A 137 -12.96 18.81 -4.01
N ASP A 138 -12.47 17.92 -3.15
CA ASP A 138 -12.16 18.24 -1.76
C ASP A 138 -10.87 19.07 -1.60
N LEU A 139 -10.03 19.13 -2.64
CA LEU A 139 -8.75 19.83 -2.64
C LEU A 139 -8.71 21.04 -3.61
N GLN A 140 -9.60 21.12 -4.60
CA GLN A 140 -9.48 22.10 -5.70
C GLN A 140 -9.53 23.58 -5.30
N ASN A 141 -10.11 23.90 -4.14
CA ASN A 141 -10.24 25.26 -3.63
C ASN A 141 -9.37 25.51 -2.39
N LYS A 142 -8.40 24.63 -2.13
CA LYS A 142 -7.46 24.72 -1.01
C LYS A 142 -6.04 24.83 -1.57
N SER A 143 -5.20 25.56 -0.87
CA SER A 143 -3.75 25.64 -1.17
C SER A 143 -2.90 24.92 -0.12
N GLN A 144 -3.54 24.37 0.91
CA GLN A 144 -2.92 23.69 2.03
C GLN A 144 -3.87 22.63 2.58
N ALA A 145 -3.31 21.48 2.99
CA ALA A 145 -4.05 20.43 3.67
C ALA A 145 -3.12 19.54 4.50
N ILE A 146 -3.71 18.72 5.36
CA ILE A 146 -3.04 17.70 6.16
C ILE A 146 -3.18 16.35 5.46
N PHE A 147 -2.10 15.60 5.43
CA PHE A 147 -1.97 14.33 4.76
C PHE A 147 -1.23 13.33 5.65
N LYS A 148 -1.31 12.04 5.28
CA LYS A 148 -0.43 10.99 5.80
C LYS A 148 0.50 10.51 4.69
N VAL A 149 1.79 10.32 4.97
CA VAL A 149 2.74 9.77 4.01
C VAL A 149 2.40 8.30 3.73
N HIS A 150 2.13 7.95 2.47
CA HIS A 150 1.89 6.57 2.04
C HIS A 150 3.17 5.92 1.50
N ALA A 151 3.90 6.65 0.66
CA ALA A 151 5.15 6.20 0.08
C ALA A 151 6.00 7.40 -0.34
N VAL A 152 7.32 7.26 -0.21
CA VAL A 152 8.30 8.25 -0.66
C VAL A 152 9.29 7.53 -1.56
N VAL A 153 9.59 8.10 -2.72
CA VAL A 153 10.69 7.62 -3.56
C VAL A 153 11.96 8.35 -3.11
N PRO A 154 12.94 7.69 -2.47
CA PRO A 154 14.04 8.36 -1.76
C PRO A 154 14.90 9.32 -2.59
N SER A 155 14.86 9.20 -3.92
CA SER A 155 15.60 10.03 -4.89
C SER A 155 14.69 10.58 -6.00
N GLY A 156 13.37 10.44 -5.86
CA GLY A 156 12.42 10.69 -6.92
C GLY A 156 11.66 12.02 -6.77
N PRO A 157 11.16 12.61 -7.88
CA PRO A 157 10.28 13.79 -7.84
C PRO A 157 8.84 13.41 -7.46
N LEU A 158 8.64 12.31 -6.72
CA LEU A 158 7.32 11.74 -6.48
C LEU A 158 7.19 11.20 -5.06
N MET A 159 6.06 11.55 -4.45
CA MET A 159 5.59 11.06 -3.16
C MET A 159 4.12 10.68 -3.32
N ILE A 160 3.67 9.66 -2.60
CA ILE A 160 2.25 9.34 -2.47
C ILE A 160 1.83 9.73 -1.06
N LEU A 161 0.79 10.55 -0.98
CA LEU A 161 0.14 10.94 0.27
C LEU A 161 -1.24 10.31 0.36
N GLU A 162 -1.78 10.18 1.57
CA GLU A 162 -3.19 9.87 1.81
C GLU A 162 -3.89 11.16 2.26
N TYR A 163 -5.03 11.45 1.64
CA TYR A 163 -5.96 12.50 2.06
C TYR A 163 -7.28 11.82 2.39
N GLY A 164 -7.72 11.89 3.65
CA GLY A 164 -8.82 11.06 4.10
C GLY A 164 -8.50 9.57 3.93
N ASP A 165 -9.26 8.91 3.06
CA ASP A 165 -9.18 7.48 2.74
C ASP A 165 -8.67 7.17 1.32
N VAL A 166 -8.16 8.15 0.57
CA VAL A 166 -7.67 7.98 -0.80
C VAL A 166 -6.19 8.35 -0.96
N ASN A 167 -5.51 7.70 -1.92
CA ASN A 167 -4.14 8.01 -2.28
C ASN A 167 -4.07 9.18 -3.27
N VAL A 168 -3.11 10.07 -3.07
CA VAL A 168 -2.88 11.27 -3.88
C VAL A 168 -1.42 11.31 -4.31
N PRO A 169 -1.14 11.18 -5.62
CA PRO A 169 0.19 11.39 -6.15
C PRO A 169 0.61 12.87 -6.02
N VAL A 170 1.83 13.08 -5.55
CA VAL A 170 2.44 14.40 -5.37
C VAL A 170 3.73 14.48 -6.16
N ILE A 171 3.79 15.48 -7.05
CA ILE A 171 4.99 15.89 -7.75
C ILE A 171 5.80 16.78 -6.82
N VAL A 172 7.04 16.39 -6.59
CA VAL A 172 8.01 17.08 -5.73
C VAL A 172 9.02 17.80 -6.63
N PRO A 173 9.01 19.14 -6.68
CA PRO A 173 10.05 19.91 -7.37
C PRO A 173 11.45 19.53 -6.86
N VAL A 174 12.43 19.54 -7.77
CA VAL A 174 13.81 19.08 -7.48
C VAL A 174 14.40 19.82 -6.28
N GLU A 175 14.16 21.13 -6.20
CA GLU A 175 14.61 22.01 -5.13
C GLU A 175 13.99 21.69 -3.76
N LEU A 176 12.89 20.92 -3.71
CA LEU A 176 12.21 20.51 -2.48
C LEU A 176 12.44 19.04 -2.11
N THR A 177 13.20 18.28 -2.90
CA THR A 177 13.46 16.84 -2.65
C THR A 177 14.15 16.58 -1.30
N SER A 178 14.94 17.51 -0.80
CA SER A 178 15.54 17.42 0.54
C SER A 178 14.51 17.42 1.68
N GLN A 179 13.32 18.00 1.47
CA GLN A 179 12.26 18.03 2.48
C GLN A 179 11.59 16.67 2.68
N ILE A 180 11.69 15.75 1.72
CA ILE A 180 11.05 14.44 1.77
C ILE A 180 12.01 13.30 2.16
N ALA A 181 13.32 13.55 2.16
CA ALA A 181 14.35 12.51 2.33
C ALA A 181 14.34 11.78 3.69
N GLY A 182 13.71 12.37 4.71
CA GLY A 182 13.60 11.80 6.06
C GLY A 182 12.22 11.31 6.45
N LEU A 183 11.25 11.35 5.53
CA LEU A 183 9.87 10.96 5.83
C LEU A 183 9.73 9.45 5.92
N TYR A 184 8.94 9.02 6.91
CA TYR A 184 8.52 7.65 7.09
C TYR A 184 7.10 7.46 6.57
N ARG A 185 6.83 6.28 6.03
CA ARG A 185 5.44 5.87 5.78
C ARG A 185 4.65 5.93 7.08
N GLY A 186 3.54 6.67 7.07
CA GLY A 186 2.69 6.92 8.22
C GLY A 186 2.93 8.25 8.93
N ASP A 187 3.94 9.03 8.54
CA ASP A 187 4.12 10.40 9.04
C ASP A 187 2.90 11.26 8.69
N LYS A 188 2.50 12.11 9.63
CA LYS A 188 1.45 13.11 9.38
C LYS A 188 2.11 14.42 9.00
N VAL A 189 1.70 14.98 7.87
CA VAL A 189 2.33 16.15 7.27
C VAL A 189 1.29 17.18 6.87
N GLU A 190 1.64 18.45 7.01
CA GLU A 190 0.92 19.56 6.40
C GLU A 190 1.67 19.99 5.15
N MET A 191 0.96 20.11 4.03
CA MET A 191 1.58 20.44 2.74
C MET A 191 0.85 21.61 2.11
N GLN A 192 1.61 22.61 1.64
CA GLN A 192 1.09 23.58 0.68
C GLN A 192 1.27 23.05 -0.74
N TYR A 193 0.26 23.24 -1.58
CA TYR A 193 0.22 22.64 -2.90
C TYR A 193 -0.55 23.46 -3.93
N GLU A 194 -0.35 23.08 -5.19
CA GLU A 194 -1.23 23.39 -6.31
C GLU A 194 -1.73 22.10 -6.95
N LEU A 195 -2.92 22.13 -7.55
CA LEU A 195 -3.34 21.04 -8.44
C LEU A 195 -2.48 21.04 -9.71
N ALA A 196 -1.95 19.88 -10.07
CA ALA A 196 -1.26 19.72 -11.34
C ALA A 196 -2.24 19.93 -12.51
N ARG A 197 -1.79 20.60 -13.57
CA ARG A 197 -2.60 20.80 -14.79
C ARG A 197 -2.79 19.51 -15.58
N SER A 198 -1.87 18.55 -15.42
CA SER A 198 -1.85 17.25 -16.08
C SER A 198 -1.05 16.25 -15.23
N PRO A 199 -1.42 14.95 -15.23
CA PRO A 199 -2.65 14.41 -15.80
C PRO A 199 -3.88 14.83 -14.98
N LYS A 200 -5.06 14.86 -15.61
CA LYS A 200 -6.31 15.23 -14.94
C LYS A 200 -6.87 14.09 -14.07
N SER A 201 -6.51 12.85 -14.37
CA SER A 201 -6.94 11.66 -13.63
C SER A 201 -5.80 10.62 -13.56
N PRO A 202 -5.45 10.12 -12.36
CA PRO A 202 -5.87 10.67 -11.07
C PRO A 202 -5.36 12.10 -10.90
N SER A 203 -6.00 12.87 -10.02
CA SER A 203 -5.56 14.22 -9.68
C SER A 203 -4.18 14.17 -9.01
N HIS A 204 -3.23 14.93 -9.53
CA HIS A 204 -1.91 15.08 -8.95
C HIS A 204 -1.79 16.43 -8.24
N LEU A 205 -1.00 16.48 -7.17
CA LEU A 205 -0.60 17.72 -6.52
C LEU A 205 0.83 18.08 -6.92
N VAL A 206 1.15 19.37 -6.91
CA VAL A 206 2.52 19.88 -6.99
C VAL A 206 2.86 20.51 -5.64
N MET A 207 3.89 19.98 -4.99
CA MET A 207 4.31 20.45 -3.66
C MET A 207 4.93 21.86 -3.74
N LYS A 208 4.59 22.71 -2.77
CA LYS A 208 5.20 24.03 -2.56
C LYS A 208 6.01 24.10 -1.27
N SER A 209 5.51 23.46 -0.22
CA SER A 209 6.23 23.29 1.05
C SER A 209 5.64 22.12 1.83
N LEU A 210 6.43 21.56 2.75
CA LEU A 210 6.03 20.47 3.62
C LEU A 210 6.46 20.74 5.06
N ARG A 211 5.59 20.43 6.01
CA ARG A 211 5.87 20.45 7.45
C ARG A 211 5.43 19.14 8.08
N VAL A 212 6.33 18.45 8.77
CA VAL A 212 5.99 17.25 9.54
C VAL A 212 5.27 17.68 10.82
N LEU A 213 4.08 17.13 11.06
CA LEU A 213 3.25 17.40 12.24
C LEU A 213 3.42 16.32 13.31
N ASP A 214 3.56 15.07 12.88
CA ASP A 214 3.74 13.91 13.77
C ASP A 214 4.57 12.85 13.02
N ALA A 215 5.82 12.71 13.46
CA ALA A 215 6.80 11.78 12.91
C ALA A 215 6.65 10.42 13.59
N LEU A 216 6.26 9.41 12.83
CA LEU A 216 5.97 8.08 13.35
C LEU A 216 7.23 7.38 13.90
N VAL A 217 8.40 7.69 13.33
CA VAL A 217 9.68 7.14 13.80
C VAL A 217 10.02 7.60 15.22
N GLU A 218 9.59 8.79 15.64
CA GLU A 218 9.83 9.29 17.00
C GLU A 218 9.08 8.46 18.07
N GLN A 219 8.06 7.72 17.65
CA GLN A 219 7.31 6.81 18.52
C GLN A 219 8.03 5.47 18.70
N HIS A 220 9.08 5.15 17.92
CA HIS A 220 9.75 3.86 18.02
C HIS A 220 10.28 3.56 19.43
N GLY A 221 9.95 2.38 19.95
CA GLY A 221 10.32 1.93 21.29
C GLY A 221 9.46 2.50 22.41
N THR A 222 8.56 3.46 22.12
CA THR A 222 7.68 4.04 23.13
C THR A 222 6.54 3.08 23.49
N PRO A 223 6.15 2.99 24.78
CA PRO A 223 4.98 2.25 25.20
C PRO A 223 3.71 2.97 24.75
N ILE A 224 2.75 2.22 24.22
CA ILE A 224 1.47 2.74 23.74
C ILE A 224 0.32 1.87 24.20
N HIS A 225 -0.86 2.48 24.22
CA HIS A 225 -2.14 1.79 24.26
C HIS A 225 -3.01 2.34 23.13
N HIS A 226 -3.39 1.48 22.19
CA HIS A 226 -4.19 1.88 21.03
C HIS A 226 -5.42 1.00 20.91
N CYS A 227 -6.57 1.66 20.77
CA CYS A 227 -7.84 1.05 20.40
C CYS A 227 -8.30 1.59 19.05
N GLY A 228 -8.93 0.72 18.26
CA GLY A 228 -9.47 1.05 16.94
C GLY A 228 -10.15 -0.16 16.31
N GLU A 229 -10.46 -0.05 15.02
CA GLU A 229 -11.11 -1.15 14.27
C GLU A 229 -10.11 -2.29 14.06
N LEU A 230 -10.58 -3.54 14.16
CA LEU A 230 -9.78 -4.69 13.77
C LEU A 230 -9.63 -4.73 12.24
N VAL A 231 -8.39 -4.83 11.79
CA VAL A 231 -8.04 -5.00 10.38
C VAL A 231 -7.34 -6.33 10.18
N MET A 232 -7.64 -6.98 9.05
CA MET A 232 -7.00 -8.22 8.63
C MET A 232 -6.43 -8.08 7.22
N PHE A 233 -5.12 -8.27 7.09
CA PHE A 233 -4.49 -8.51 5.80
C PHE A 233 -4.56 -10.02 5.51
N PRO A 234 -5.22 -10.44 4.41
CA PRO A 234 -5.33 -11.86 4.09
C PRO A 234 -3.96 -12.45 3.78
N LYS A 235 -3.82 -13.76 4.03
CA LYS A 235 -2.66 -14.54 3.58
C LYS A 235 -2.44 -14.31 2.08
N SER A 236 -1.21 -14.03 1.67
CA SER A 236 -0.82 -13.81 0.27
C SER A 236 0.14 -14.91 -0.21
N PRO A 237 0.56 -14.91 -1.49
CA PRO A 237 1.64 -15.79 -1.94
C PRO A 237 2.89 -15.69 -1.06
N GLN A 238 3.19 -14.50 -0.56
CA GLN A 238 4.38 -14.19 0.26
C GLN A 238 4.17 -14.38 1.77
N VAL A 239 2.93 -14.27 2.27
CA VAL A 239 2.62 -14.43 3.71
C VAL A 239 1.57 -15.51 3.87
N LYS A 240 1.94 -16.69 4.38
CA LYS A 240 1.05 -17.86 4.43
C LYS A 240 -0.06 -17.82 5.48
N PHE A 241 -0.18 -16.71 6.21
CA PHE A 241 -1.16 -16.52 7.26
C PHE A 241 -1.75 -15.11 7.25
N ASN A 242 -2.95 -14.97 7.81
CA ASN A 242 -3.56 -13.66 8.00
C ASN A 242 -2.78 -12.85 9.03
N VAL A 243 -2.58 -11.57 8.74
CA VAL A 243 -1.92 -10.60 9.62
C VAL A 243 -2.97 -9.65 10.16
N PHE A 244 -3.00 -9.48 11.49
CA PHE A 244 -3.97 -8.61 12.16
C PHE A 244 -3.34 -7.28 12.57
N ALA A 245 -4.15 -6.24 12.55
CA ALA A 245 -3.74 -4.88 12.87
C ALA A 245 -4.88 -4.08 13.52
N ILE A 246 -4.53 -2.96 14.12
CA ILE A 246 -5.49 -1.98 14.66
C ILE A 246 -5.48 -0.75 13.75
N LYS A 247 -6.63 -0.40 13.18
CA LYS A 247 -6.82 0.85 12.44
C LYS A 247 -7.19 1.95 13.43
N LYS A 248 -6.23 2.84 13.67
CA LYS A 248 -6.30 3.93 14.65
C LYS A 248 -6.51 5.26 13.93
N ASP A 249 -7.57 5.99 14.30
CA ASP A 249 -7.77 7.39 13.92
C ASP A 249 -6.68 8.26 14.56
N ILE A 250 -6.01 9.07 13.72
CA ILE A 250 -4.97 10.03 14.11
C ILE A 250 -5.40 11.49 13.86
N GLY A 251 -6.71 11.74 13.72
CA GLY A 251 -7.32 13.02 13.41
C GLY A 251 -7.30 13.36 11.92
N ASP A 252 -8.02 14.41 11.54
CA ASP A 252 -8.10 14.93 10.15
C ASP A 252 -8.60 13.90 9.12
N ASN A 253 -9.44 12.94 9.56
CA ASN A 253 -9.91 11.81 8.77
C ASN A 253 -8.77 10.90 8.26
N LEU A 254 -7.63 10.88 8.97
CA LEU A 254 -6.49 10.03 8.64
C LEU A 254 -6.37 8.89 9.64
N PHE A 255 -5.91 7.74 9.15
CA PHE A 255 -5.80 6.53 9.97
C PHE A 255 -4.41 5.91 9.84
N ARG A 256 -3.86 5.41 10.94
CA ARG A 256 -2.70 4.51 10.94
C ARG A 256 -3.14 3.09 11.18
N THR A 257 -2.55 2.14 10.47
CA THR A 257 -2.78 0.72 10.70
C THR A 257 -1.58 0.17 11.43
N TYR A 258 -1.77 -0.28 12.67
CA TYR A 258 -0.72 -0.79 13.53
C TYR A 258 -0.74 -2.32 13.54
N THR A 259 0.21 -2.98 12.88
CA THR A 259 0.28 -4.44 12.82
C THR A 259 0.65 -5.03 14.18
N LEU A 260 -0.05 -6.08 14.60
CA LEU A 260 0.23 -6.80 15.85
C LEU A 260 1.36 -7.81 15.63
N ILE A 261 2.45 -7.69 16.39
CA ILE A 261 3.63 -8.56 16.26
C ILE A 261 4.17 -9.01 17.61
N ASN A 262 4.90 -10.12 17.58
CA ASN A 262 5.99 -10.42 18.50
C ASN A 262 6.91 -11.40 17.76
N PHE A 263 8.14 -11.01 17.47
CA PHE A 263 9.08 -11.89 16.74
C PHE A 263 10.07 -12.58 17.68
N ASP A 264 10.12 -12.15 18.94
CA ASP A 264 11.03 -12.70 19.95
C ASP A 264 10.39 -13.92 20.66
N ASP A 265 9.05 -13.98 20.70
CA ASP A 265 8.26 -15.06 21.26
C ASP A 265 7.22 -15.57 20.25
N VAL A 266 7.58 -16.66 19.57
CA VAL A 266 6.75 -17.29 18.52
C VAL A 266 5.47 -17.89 19.11
N ASP A 267 5.53 -18.45 20.32
CA ASP A 267 4.36 -19.06 20.95
C ASP A 267 3.34 -17.99 21.32
N LEU A 268 3.80 -16.86 21.87
CA LEU A 268 2.96 -15.69 22.12
C LEU A 268 2.39 -15.12 20.81
N PHE A 269 3.20 -15.04 19.75
CA PHE A 269 2.73 -14.62 18.42
C PHE A 269 1.57 -15.47 17.91
N LEU A 270 1.72 -16.79 17.97
CA LEU A 270 0.69 -17.73 17.57
C LEU A 270 -0.55 -17.61 18.46
N ALA A 271 -0.39 -17.42 19.76
CA ALA A 271 -1.48 -17.28 20.71
C ALA A 271 -2.32 -16.02 20.46
N PHE A 272 -1.69 -14.85 20.32
CA PHE A 272 -2.46 -13.62 20.07
C PHE A 272 -3.06 -13.61 18.65
N ARG A 273 -2.39 -14.21 17.67
CA ARG A 273 -2.94 -14.37 16.32
C ARG A 273 -4.18 -15.25 16.33
N ALA A 274 -4.16 -16.36 17.06
CA ALA A 274 -5.34 -17.22 17.23
C ALA A 274 -6.47 -16.47 17.94
N LYS A 275 -6.14 -15.64 18.94
CA LYS A 275 -7.10 -14.76 19.63
C LYS A 275 -7.75 -13.75 18.67
N ALA A 276 -6.95 -13.11 17.81
CA ALA A 276 -7.42 -12.17 16.80
C ALA A 276 -8.27 -12.84 15.71
N GLN A 277 -7.85 -14.01 15.21
CA GLN A 277 -8.60 -14.81 14.25
C GLN A 277 -9.96 -15.23 14.81
N LYS A 278 -10.02 -15.68 16.07
CA LYS A 278 -11.29 -16.02 16.73
C LYS A 278 -12.23 -14.82 16.83
N ALA A 279 -11.71 -13.63 17.16
CA ALA A 279 -12.52 -12.41 17.20
C ALA A 279 -13.04 -12.05 15.80
N TRP A 280 -12.19 -12.16 14.77
CA TRP A 280 -12.55 -11.92 13.38
C TRP A 280 -13.64 -12.87 12.88
N ASP A 281 -13.46 -14.18 13.07
CA ASP A 281 -14.37 -15.21 12.59
C ASP A 281 -15.77 -15.08 13.21
N ALA A 282 -15.85 -14.59 14.45
CA ALA A 282 -17.11 -14.35 15.14
C ALA A 282 -17.97 -13.23 14.51
N GLN A 283 -17.38 -12.34 13.72
CA GLN A 283 -18.06 -11.22 13.07
C GLN A 283 -17.64 -11.09 11.59
N VAL A 284 -17.26 -12.18 10.92
CA VAL A 284 -16.72 -12.12 9.56
C VAL A 284 -17.69 -11.46 8.58
N SER A 285 -19.00 -11.66 8.75
CA SER A 285 -20.04 -11.10 7.88
C SER A 285 -20.14 -9.58 7.90
N THR A 286 -19.58 -8.92 8.91
CA THR A 286 -19.57 -7.45 9.03
C THR A 286 -18.31 -6.82 8.43
N ALA A 287 -17.36 -7.64 7.95
CA ALA A 287 -16.15 -7.12 7.35
C ALA A 287 -16.43 -6.47 5.99
N VAL A 288 -15.74 -5.36 5.74
CA VAL A 288 -15.72 -4.65 4.46
C VAL A 288 -14.36 -4.77 3.79
N ARG A 289 -14.34 -4.82 2.47
CA ARG A 289 -13.11 -4.95 1.68
C ARG A 289 -12.48 -3.57 1.43
N GLY A 290 -11.38 -3.28 2.13
CA GLY A 290 -10.51 -2.14 1.82
C GLY A 290 -9.56 -2.42 0.66
N ARG A 291 -8.63 -1.51 0.37
CA ARG A 291 -7.72 -1.60 -0.79
C ARG A 291 -6.86 -2.87 -0.82
N ASN A 292 -6.34 -3.27 0.33
CA ASN A 292 -5.43 -4.42 0.43
C ASN A 292 -5.58 -5.21 1.73
N TYR A 293 -6.66 -4.96 2.46
CA TYR A 293 -7.02 -5.59 3.73
C TYR A 293 -8.53 -5.52 3.91
N TYR A 294 -9.03 -6.26 4.89
CA TYR A 294 -10.40 -6.21 5.34
C TYR A 294 -10.48 -5.40 6.64
N ILE A 295 -11.54 -4.60 6.77
CA ILE A 295 -11.84 -3.80 7.96
C ILE A 295 -13.06 -4.41 8.62
N ASN A 296 -13.04 -4.57 9.93
CA ASN A 296 -14.23 -4.91 10.70
C ASN A 296 -14.49 -3.81 11.73
N ASP A 297 -15.41 -2.90 11.39
CA ASP A 297 -15.85 -1.80 12.25
C ASP A 297 -16.76 -2.27 13.40
N LYS A 298 -17.18 -3.54 13.40
CA LYS A 298 -17.92 -4.19 14.48
C LYS A 298 -17.02 -4.89 15.50
N ILE A 299 -15.70 -4.78 15.35
CA ILE A 299 -14.74 -5.26 16.34
C ILE A 299 -13.81 -4.12 16.73
N GLU A 300 -13.91 -3.67 17.98
CA GLU A 300 -12.89 -2.84 18.58
C GLU A 300 -11.74 -3.73 19.08
N ALA A 301 -10.55 -3.48 18.57
CA ALA A 301 -9.31 -4.10 19.02
C ALA A 301 -8.50 -3.09 19.81
N CYS A 302 -8.08 -3.47 21.02
CA CYS A 302 -7.22 -2.68 21.89
C CYS A 302 -5.93 -3.44 22.18
N ALA A 303 -4.77 -2.81 21.95
CA ALA A 303 -3.47 -3.39 22.25
C ALA A 303 -2.62 -2.43 23.12
N THR A 304 -1.93 -3.01 24.09
CA THR A 304 -0.83 -2.38 24.83
C THR A 304 0.49 -3.01 24.40
N GLY A 305 1.52 -2.20 24.20
CA GLY A 305 2.84 -2.71 23.80
C GLY A 305 3.79 -1.58 23.44
N LYS A 306 4.87 -1.91 22.73
CA LYS A 306 5.83 -0.91 22.23
C LYS A 306 5.70 -0.71 20.73
N VAL A 307 5.79 0.53 20.26
CA VAL A 307 5.80 0.81 18.82
C VAL A 307 7.10 0.31 18.20
N ASN A 308 6.99 -0.42 17.08
CA ASN A 308 8.12 -0.78 16.23
C ASN A 308 8.00 -0.13 14.85
N MET A 309 8.94 0.77 14.55
CA MET A 309 9.09 1.45 13.27
C MET A 309 10.58 1.69 13.05
N ILE A 310 11.22 0.81 12.27
CA ILE A 310 12.69 0.79 12.13
C ILE A 310 13.17 1.15 10.73
N ASP A 311 12.26 1.21 9.76
CA ASP A 311 12.58 1.43 8.36
C ASP A 311 11.55 2.39 7.71
N PRO A 312 11.99 3.43 6.97
CA PRO A 312 11.09 4.36 6.27
C PRO A 312 10.09 3.68 5.32
N THR A 313 10.47 2.52 4.77
CA THR A 313 9.69 1.74 3.81
C THR A 313 8.80 0.69 4.47
N GLN A 314 8.88 0.53 5.80
CA GLN A 314 8.05 -0.41 6.56
C GLN A 314 6.56 -0.10 6.28
N ALA A 315 5.81 -1.12 5.84
CA ALA A 315 4.46 -0.91 5.32
C ALA A 315 3.48 -0.34 6.35
N ASN A 316 3.59 -0.77 7.61
CA ASN A 316 2.74 -0.34 8.71
C ASN A 316 3.61 -0.19 9.96
N PRO A 317 3.38 0.79 10.84
CA PRO A 317 3.88 0.69 12.21
C PRO A 317 3.40 -0.60 12.87
N GLN A 318 4.13 -1.05 13.87
CA GLN A 318 3.86 -2.29 14.56
C GLN A 318 3.69 -2.05 16.06
N ILE A 319 2.89 -2.89 16.73
CA ILE A 319 2.82 -2.96 18.19
C ILE A 319 3.42 -4.29 18.60
N VAL A 320 4.51 -4.25 19.35
CA VAL A 320 5.12 -5.42 19.97
C VAL A 320 4.33 -5.77 21.21
N ILE A 321 3.57 -6.87 21.13
CA ILE A 321 2.72 -7.38 22.22
C ILE A 321 3.59 -8.22 23.16
N GLU A 322 3.72 -7.82 24.41
CA GLU A 322 4.57 -8.51 25.39
C GLU A 322 3.83 -9.61 26.17
N ARG A 323 2.49 -9.54 26.26
CA ARG A 323 1.65 -10.56 26.91
C ARG A 323 0.28 -10.70 26.22
N LEU A 324 -0.35 -11.86 26.34
CA LEU A 324 -1.62 -12.14 25.66
C LEU A 324 -2.79 -11.26 26.19
N GLU A 325 -2.71 -10.85 27.46
CA GLU A 325 -3.68 -9.98 28.14
C GLU A 325 -3.61 -8.53 27.64
N ASP A 326 -2.49 -8.14 27.04
CA ASP A 326 -2.29 -6.80 26.48
C ASP A 326 -3.09 -6.60 25.19
N LEU A 327 -3.68 -7.65 24.61
CA LEU A 327 -4.53 -7.59 23.43
C LEU A 327 -5.98 -7.97 23.79
N ASN A 328 -6.94 -7.08 23.55
CA ASN A 328 -8.35 -7.29 23.84
C ASN A 328 -9.23 -6.95 22.64
N PHE A 329 -10.35 -7.67 22.52
CA PHE A 329 -11.34 -7.49 21.46
C PHE A 329 -12.73 -7.33 22.06
N ARG A 330 -13.48 -6.36 21.56
CA ARG A 330 -14.86 -6.09 21.97
C ARG A 330 -15.73 -5.99 20.73
N ALA A 331 -16.80 -6.78 20.67
CA ALA A 331 -17.82 -6.61 19.64
C ALA A 331 -18.55 -5.29 19.87
N LEU A 332 -18.72 -4.52 18.79
CA LEU A 332 -19.49 -3.29 18.77
C LEU A 332 -20.90 -3.58 18.20
N PRO A 333 -21.90 -2.78 18.61
CA PRO A 333 -23.29 -2.97 18.19
C PRO A 333 -23.52 -2.77 16.68
#